data_AF-A0AAE9YTV3-F1
#
_entry.id   AF-A0AAE9YTV3-F1
#
_cell.length_a   1.000
_cell.length_b   1.000
_cell.length_c   1.000
_cell.angle_alpha   90.00
_cell.angle_beta   90.00
_cell.angle_gamma   90.00
#
_symmetry.space_group_name_H-M   'P 1'
#
loop_
_entity.id
_entity.type
_entity.pdbx_description
1 polymer ?
#
loop_
_entity_poly.entity_id
_entity_poly.type
_entity_poly.pdbx_seq_one_letter_code
_entity_poly.pdbx_strand_id
1 'polypeptide(L)'
;MNLWYLFPELLLDIKGILYLPYLALVLNAGLLYQFYKSRSQRKVLLTFIVLSATASTFAWFGLINRTFEVIAPVLLLMIALMPLVILVSKLIKKQKSNIVCWSVASLAGLSHCLAWAVWMRALMGS
;
A
#
# COMPACT_ATOMS: atom_id res chain seq x y z
N MET A 1 15.94 6.64 14.40
CA MET A 1 15.25 5.37 14.75
C MET A 1 14.72 4.79 13.46
N ASN A 2 15.21 3.63 13.05
CA ASN A 2 14.85 3.05 11.76
C ASN A 2 13.49 2.34 11.91
N LEU A 3 12.44 2.85 11.25
CA LEU A 3 11.09 2.27 11.35
C LEU A 3 10.90 1.04 10.46
N TRP A 4 11.88 0.69 9.61
CA TRP A 4 11.85 -0.55 8.84
C TRP A 4 11.90 -1.80 9.73
N TYR A 5 12.40 -1.69 10.96
CA TYR A 5 12.34 -2.76 11.96
C TYR A 5 10.92 -3.12 12.40
N LEU A 6 9.91 -2.28 12.13
CA LEU A 6 8.51 -2.63 12.35
C LEU A 6 8.03 -3.76 11.43
N PHE A 7 8.68 -3.97 10.28
CA PHE A 7 8.32 -5.05 9.37
C PHE A 7 9.02 -6.35 9.80
N PRO A 8 8.29 -7.44 10.06
CA PRO A 8 8.85 -8.66 10.64
C PRO A 8 9.84 -9.36 9.70
N GLU A 9 10.95 -9.88 10.25
CA GLU A 9 11.96 -10.64 9.50
C GLU A 9 11.41 -11.91 8.86
N LEU A 10 10.44 -12.51 9.53
CA LEU A 10 9.68 -13.68 9.06
C LEU A 10 9.04 -13.47 7.68
N LEU A 11 8.89 -12.24 7.19
CA LEU A 11 8.38 -11.99 5.83
C LEU A 11 9.27 -12.64 4.76
N LEU A 12 10.60 -12.63 4.93
CA LEU A 12 11.51 -13.19 3.92
C LEU A 12 11.49 -14.72 3.87
N ASP A 13 11.07 -15.38 4.95
CA ASP A 13 10.99 -16.84 5.05
C ASP A 13 9.71 -17.42 4.41
N ILE A 14 8.75 -16.56 4.04
CA ILE A 14 7.50 -17.00 3.42
C ILE A 14 7.75 -17.43 1.98
N LYS A 15 7.49 -18.71 1.69
CA LYS A 15 7.53 -19.24 0.32
C LYS A 15 6.61 -18.42 -0.60
N GLY A 16 7.20 -17.85 -1.64
CA GLY A 16 6.49 -17.03 -2.62
C GLY A 16 6.34 -15.55 -2.25
N ILE A 17 6.99 -15.06 -1.18
CA ILE A 17 7.03 -13.63 -0.84
C ILE A 17 7.57 -12.77 -2.00
N LEU A 18 8.43 -13.31 -2.85
CA LEU A 18 8.92 -12.64 -4.06
C LEU A 18 7.83 -12.39 -5.11
N TYR A 19 6.67 -13.06 -5.01
CA TYR A 19 5.54 -12.84 -5.91
C TYR A 19 4.61 -11.69 -5.47
N LEU A 20 4.78 -11.14 -4.26
CA LEU A 20 3.96 -10.03 -3.74
C LEU A 20 3.95 -8.79 -4.63
N PRO A 21 5.06 -8.36 -5.26
CA PRO A 21 5.05 -7.24 -6.20
C PRO A 21 4.13 -7.47 -7.40
N TYR A 22 4.05 -8.70 -7.92
CA TYR A 22 3.15 -9.04 -9.01
C TYR A 22 1.69 -8.96 -8.56
N LEU A 23 1.39 -9.46 -7.35
CA LEU A 23 0.05 -9.32 -6.75
C LEU A 23 -0.32 -7.85 -6.56
N ALA A 24 0.62 -7.02 -6.08
CA ALA A 24 0.43 -5.59 -5.92
C ALA A 24 0.15 -4.89 -7.26
N LEU A 25 0.81 -5.29 -8.35
CA LEU A 25 0.53 -4.77 -9.69
C LEU A 25 -0.90 -5.10 -10.14
N VAL A 26 -1.35 -6.35 -9.97
CA VAL A 26 -2.72 -6.76 -10.33
C VAL A 26 -3.75 -5.98 -9.50
N LEU A 27 -3.52 -5.81 -8.20
CA LEU A 27 -4.41 -5.05 -7.33
C LEU A 27 -4.44 -3.56 -7.64
N ASN A 28 -3.30 -2.96 -8.03
CA ASN A 28 -3.24 -1.59 -8.50
C ASN A 28 -3.96 -1.41 -9.85
N ALA A 29 -3.89 -2.39 -10.76
CA ALA A 29 -4.72 -2.37 -11.97
C ALA A 29 -6.22 -2.42 -11.63
N GLY A 30 -6.60 -3.25 -10.65
CA GLY A 30 -7.95 -3.28 -10.10
C GLY A 30 -8.38 -1.93 -9.48
N LEU A 31 -7.47 -1.24 -8.80
CA LEU A 31 -7.69 0.10 -8.26
C LEU A 31 -7.96 1.13 -9.38
N LEU A 32 -7.19 1.10 -10.46
CA LEU A 32 -7.40 1.97 -11.63
C LEU A 32 -8.75 1.70 -12.30
N TYR A 33 -9.14 0.44 -12.41
CA TYR A 33 -10.47 0.07 -12.89
C TYR A 33 -11.58 0.65 -11.97
N GLN A 34 -11.41 0.55 -10.65
CA GLN A 34 -12.36 1.14 -9.70
C GLN A 34 -12.38 2.67 -9.77
N PHE A 35 -11.25 3.32 -10.02
CA PHE A 35 -11.19 4.76 -10.26
C PHE A 35 -11.99 5.18 -11.49
N TYR A 36 -11.91 4.40 -12.58
CA TYR A 36 -12.70 4.62 -13.77
C TYR A 36 -14.21 4.45 -13.49
N LYS A 37 -14.59 3.36 -12.82
CA LYS A 37 -15.98 2.96 -12.58
C LYS A 37 -16.70 3.78 -11.50
N SER A 38 -16.04 4.08 -10.38
CA SER A 38 -16.64 4.65 -9.17
C SER A 38 -16.53 6.17 -9.14
N ARG A 39 -17.34 6.86 -9.98
CA ARG A 39 -17.32 8.33 -10.11
C ARG A 39 -17.45 9.08 -8.78
N SER A 40 -18.30 8.59 -7.87
CA SER A 40 -18.54 9.20 -6.56
C SER A 40 -17.34 9.14 -5.60
N GLN A 41 -16.41 8.20 -5.83
CA GLN A 41 -15.22 7.99 -4.98
C GLN A 41 -13.93 8.54 -5.61
N ARG A 42 -13.99 9.05 -6.86
CA ARG A 42 -12.80 9.47 -7.62
C ARG A 42 -11.88 10.43 -6.88
N LYS A 43 -12.42 11.42 -6.18
CA LYS A 43 -11.59 12.39 -5.43
C LYS A 43 -10.75 11.70 -4.36
N VAL A 44 -11.38 10.83 -3.56
CA VAL A 44 -10.70 10.12 -2.46
C VAL A 44 -9.74 9.06 -3.00
N LEU A 45 -10.13 8.35 -4.07
CA LEU A 45 -9.25 7.42 -4.77
C LEU A 45 -8.05 8.12 -5.40
N LEU A 46 -8.23 9.33 -5.96
CA LEU A 46 -7.12 10.12 -6.51
C LEU A 46 -6.14 10.50 -5.40
N THR A 47 -6.63 10.96 -4.25
CA THR A 47 -5.78 11.22 -3.08
C THR A 47 -4.99 9.98 -2.67
N PHE A 48 -5.64 8.81 -2.65
CA PHE A 48 -4.99 7.54 -2.35
C PHE A 48 -3.92 7.15 -3.38
N ILE A 49 -4.20 7.31 -4.68
CA ILE A 49 -3.26 7.03 -5.77
C ILE A 49 -2.05 7.96 -5.67
N VAL A 50 -2.27 9.26 -5.49
CA VAL A 50 -1.20 10.25 -5.35
C VAL A 50 -0.35 9.95 -4.12
N LEU A 51 -0.96 9.62 -2.99
CA LEU A 51 -0.25 9.20 -1.78
C LEU A 51 0.59 7.93 -2.01
N SER A 52 0.04 6.96 -2.75
CA SER A 52 0.76 5.72 -3.09
C SER A 52 1.97 5.98 -3.99
N ALA A 53 1.82 6.87 -4.97
CA ALA A 53 2.91 7.28 -5.85
C ALA A 53 3.99 8.07 -5.08
N THR A 54 3.60 9.02 -4.22
CA THR A 54 4.58 9.77 -3.41
C THR A 54 5.34 8.85 -2.46
N ALA A 55 4.65 7.95 -1.75
CA ALA A 55 5.32 7.00 -0.87
C ALA A 55 6.30 6.09 -1.61
N SER A 56 5.96 5.62 -2.81
CA SER A 56 6.86 4.84 -3.67
C SER A 56 8.11 5.62 -4.05
N THR A 57 7.95 6.89 -4.42
CA THR A 57 9.08 7.77 -4.72
C THR A 57 9.98 7.97 -3.50
N PHE A 58 9.40 8.19 -2.32
CA PHE A 58 10.16 8.30 -1.07
C PHE A 58 10.85 6.99 -0.68
N ALA A 59 10.20 5.84 -0.87
CA ALA A 59 10.79 4.53 -0.61
C ALA A 59 11.98 4.27 -1.55
N TRP A 60 11.84 4.60 -2.83
CA TRP A 60 12.93 4.50 -3.81
C TRP A 60 14.13 5.38 -3.45
N PHE A 61 13.91 6.66 -3.11
CA PHE A 61 15.00 7.53 -2.64
C PHE A 61 15.59 7.05 -1.31
N GLY A 62 14.77 6.44 -0.45
CA GLY A 62 15.21 5.81 0.80
C GLY A 62 16.18 4.66 0.58
N LEU A 63 16.02 3.88 -0.49
CA LEU A 63 16.99 2.84 -0.90
C LEU A 63 18.36 3.45 -1.25
N ILE A 64 18.36 4.55 -2.00
CA ILE A 64 19.59 5.13 -2.56
C ILE A 64 20.38 5.89 -1.49
N ASN A 65 19.71 6.74 -0.71
CA ASN A 65 20.38 7.72 0.15
C ASN A 65 20.29 7.41 1.65
N ARG A 66 19.56 6.35 2.07
CA ARG A 66 19.25 6.05 3.49
C ARG A 66 18.68 7.24 4.29
N THR A 67 18.22 8.30 3.63
CA THR A 67 17.77 9.54 4.28
C THR A 67 16.32 9.48 4.78
N PHE A 68 15.54 8.51 4.29
CA PHE A 68 14.10 8.41 4.54
C PHE A 68 13.70 7.19 5.37
N GLU A 69 14.52 6.81 6.36
CA GLU A 69 14.29 5.66 7.25
C GLU A 69 13.03 5.76 8.13
N VAL A 70 12.49 6.97 8.28
CA VAL A 70 11.27 7.24 9.08
C VAL A 70 10.09 7.58 8.18
N ILE A 71 10.29 8.46 7.20
CA ILE A 71 9.20 9.02 6.39
C ILE A 71 8.59 7.95 5.48
N ALA A 72 9.40 7.12 4.82
CA ALA A 72 8.89 6.12 3.88
C ALA A 72 8.02 5.04 4.58
N PRO A 73 8.44 4.42 5.71
CA PRO A 73 7.58 3.49 6.47
C PRO A 73 6.26 4.11 6.92
N VAL A 74 6.28 5.36 7.38
CA VAL A 74 5.06 6.05 7.83
C VAL A 74 4.08 6.28 6.68
N LEU A 75 4.58 6.70 5.51
CA LEU A 75 3.74 6.86 4.32
C LEU A 75 3.15 5.52 3.85
N LEU A 76 3.92 4.44 3.89
CA LEU A 76 3.44 3.09 3.55
C LEU A 76 2.36 2.60 4.54
N LEU A 77 2.49 2.90 5.83
CA LEU A 77 1.45 2.63 6.82
C LEU A 77 0.18 3.43 6.55
N MET A 78 0.30 4.71 6.19
CA MET A 78 -0.88 5.52 5.82
C MET A 78 -1.61 4.94 4.61
N ILE A 79 -0.89 4.42 3.61
CA ILE A 79 -1.45 3.74 2.44
C ILE A 79 -2.18 2.46 2.84
N ALA A 80 -1.66 1.69 3.79
CA ALA A 80 -2.36 0.50 4.28
C ALA A 80 -3.64 0.87 5.06
N LEU A 81 -3.56 1.88 5.93
CA LEU A 81 -4.62 2.20 6.89
C LEU A 81 -5.77 3.02 6.31
N MET A 82 -5.49 4.00 5.45
CA MET A 82 -6.51 4.89 4.88
C MET A 82 -7.68 4.14 4.21
N PRO A 83 -7.46 3.26 3.22
CA PRO A 83 -8.55 2.54 2.57
C PRO A 83 -9.26 1.57 3.53
N LEU A 84 -8.53 1.02 4.51
CA LEU A 84 -9.05 0.11 5.52
C LEU A 84 -10.03 0.83 6.47
N VAL A 85 -9.66 2.01 6.97
CA VAL A 85 -10.52 2.82 7.84
C VAL A 85 -11.79 3.24 7.09
N ILE A 86 -11.67 3.61 5.81
CA ILE A 86 -12.82 3.94 4.98
C ILE A 86 -13.70 2.70 4.77
N LEU A 87 -13.11 1.53 4.47
CA LEU A 87 -13.82 0.27 4.33
C LEU A 87 -14.62 -0.08 5.58
N VAL A 88 -14.00 -0.05 6.77
CA VAL A 88 -14.65 -0.31 8.06
C VAL A 88 -15.80 0.68 8.28
N SER A 89 -15.57 1.96 8.03
CA SER A 89 -16.61 3.00 8.15
C SER A 89 -17.81 2.74 7.24
N LYS A 90 -17.57 2.26 6.01
CA LYS A 90 -18.62 1.93 5.04
C LYS A 90 -19.37 0.65 5.42
N LEU A 91 -18.68 -0.34 5.98
CA LEU A 91 -19.28 -1.57 6.51
C LEU A 91 -20.23 -1.26 7.67
N ILE A 92 -19.79 -0.45 8.64
CA ILE A 92 -20.63 -0.01 9.77
C ILE A 92 -21.89 0.72 9.26
N LYS A 93 -21.74 1.58 8.24
CA LYS A 93 -22.85 2.33 7.63
C LYS A 93 -23.68 1.53 6.60
N LYS A 94 -23.40 0.23 6.40
CA LYS A 94 -24.08 -0.68 5.45
C LYS A 94 -24.21 -0.14 4.00
N GLN A 95 -23.27 0.69 3.54
CA GLN A 95 -23.31 1.29 2.20
C GLN A 95 -22.74 0.35 1.12
N LYS A 96 -23.58 -0.53 0.58
CA LYS A 96 -23.17 -1.59 -0.37
C LYS A 96 -22.41 -1.11 -1.61
N SER A 97 -22.80 0.03 -2.21
CA SER A 97 -22.25 0.50 -3.50
C SER A 97 -20.78 0.94 -3.46
N ASN A 98 -20.16 1.00 -2.29
CA ASN A 98 -18.76 1.42 -2.14
C ASN A 98 -17.86 0.36 -1.48
N ILE A 99 -18.41 -0.74 -0.95
CA ILE A 99 -17.64 -1.74 -0.22
C ILE A 99 -16.61 -2.40 -1.15
N VAL A 100 -17.03 -2.85 -2.34
CA VAL A 100 -16.14 -3.52 -3.30
C VAL A 100 -14.96 -2.63 -3.69
N CYS A 101 -15.21 -1.34 -3.94
CA CYS A 101 -14.18 -0.37 -4.27
C CYS A 101 -13.14 -0.25 -3.14
N TRP A 102 -13.59 -0.10 -1.90
CA TRP A 102 -12.71 0.06 -0.75
C TRP A 102 -12.03 -1.25 -0.33
N SER A 103 -12.64 -2.41 -0.59
CA SER A 103 -12.00 -3.72 -0.44
C SER A 103 -10.83 -3.87 -1.40
N VAL A 104 -11.02 -3.56 -2.69
CA VAL A 104 -9.92 -3.57 -3.68
C VAL A 104 -8.85 -2.57 -3.30
N ALA A 105 -9.22 -1.35 -2.87
CA ALA A 105 -8.25 -0.35 -2.43
C ALA A 105 -7.46 -0.77 -1.18
N SER A 106 -8.11 -1.47 -0.25
CA SER A 106 -7.45 -1.96 0.97
C SER A 106 -6.46 -3.07 0.66
N LEU A 107 -6.84 -4.01 -0.21
CA LEU A 107 -5.95 -5.05 -0.70
C LEU A 107 -4.77 -4.45 -1.49
N ALA A 108 -5.03 -3.47 -2.36
CA ALA A 108 -3.99 -2.76 -3.08
C ALA A 108 -3.02 -2.04 -2.13
N GLY A 109 -3.53 -1.32 -1.12
CA GLY A 109 -2.70 -0.62 -0.13
C GLY A 109 -1.85 -1.57 0.71
N LEU A 110 -2.44 -2.67 1.19
CA LEU A 110 -1.72 -3.68 1.98
C LEU A 110 -0.65 -4.40 1.15
N SER A 111 -0.99 -4.86 -0.05
CA SER A 111 -0.04 -5.53 -0.94
C SER A 111 1.08 -4.59 -1.38
N HIS A 112 0.78 -3.31 -1.63
CA HIS A 112 1.77 -2.30 -1.95
C HIS A 112 2.75 -2.04 -0.80
N CYS A 113 2.23 -1.89 0.42
CA CYS A 113 3.04 -1.72 1.62
C CYS A 113 3.94 -2.93 1.88
N LEU A 114 3.40 -4.15 1.81
CA LEU A 114 4.16 -5.38 1.97
C LEU A 114 5.19 -5.58 0.86
N ALA A 115 4.87 -5.27 -0.40
CA ALA A 115 5.80 -5.38 -1.51
C ALA A 115 7.01 -4.46 -1.31
N TRP A 116 6.79 -3.22 -0.89
CA TRP A 116 7.87 -2.29 -0.55
C TRP A 116 8.66 -2.77 0.67
N ALA A 117 8.01 -3.26 1.72
CA ALA A 117 8.70 -3.79 2.89
C ALA A 117 9.65 -4.96 2.52
N VAL A 118 9.19 -5.86 1.66
CA VAL A 118 9.98 -6.98 1.14
C VAL A 118 11.16 -6.48 0.31
N TRP A 119 10.94 -5.54 -0.60
CA TRP A 119 12.02 -4.95 -1.41
C TRP A 119 13.06 -4.22 -0.56
N MET A 120 12.61 -3.41 0.39
CA MET A 120 13.49 -2.66 1.28
C MET A 120 14.33 -3.60 2.15
N ARG A 121 13.72 -4.65 2.72
CA ARG A 121 14.45 -5.69 3.46
C ARG A 121 15.42 -6.47 2.57
N ALA A 122 15.01 -6.88 1.37
CA ALA A 122 15.84 -7.65 0.45
C ALA A 122 17.03 -6.84 -0.09
N LEU A 123 16.85 -5.54 -0.34
CA LEU A 123 17.86 -4.66 -0.93
C LEU A 123 18.73 -3.94 0.11
N MET A 124 18.23 -3.71 1.33
CA MET A 124 19.03 -3.14 2.44
C MET A 124 19.71 -4.21 3.31
N GLY A 125 19.28 -5.47 3.22
CA GLY A 125 19.73 -6.61 4.02
C GLY A 125 20.77 -7.51 3.36
N SER A 126 21.60 -6.96 2.46
CA SER A 126 22.85 -7.55 1.97
C SER A 126 24.03 -6.67 2.34
#